data_AF-A0A357R5D5-F1
#
_entry.id   AF-A0A357R5D5-F1
#
_cell.length_a   1.000
_cell.length_b   1.000
_cell.length_c   1.000
_cell.angle_alpha   90.00
_cell.angle_beta   90.00
_cell.angle_gamma   90.00
#
_symmetry.space_group_name_H-M   'P 1'
#
loop_
_entity.id
_entity.type
_entity.pdbx_description
1 polymer ?
#
loop_
_entity_poly.entity_id
_entity_poly.type
_entity_poly.pdbx_seq_one_letter_code
_entity_poly.pdbx_strand_id
1 'polypeptide(L)'
;MARKSLWAGAILLVIALFAGSAWWLLTPRWVYQVSVEGSPVGMVKNLEEYKQIIEEIQTRAEERWDCELVMNEEITATRVRMWSPQLSPASVRAGIETAATYKTKGWAIVINGDTVAIVDREQTAKDILEAVKAQYLSQDKNCSLVSVDLQEAVSIESTAVTPDVLMDKEAVLATLVCGQEEIKSYVVKRGDTLSGISRSHSVLVDTLRDANAIEGDAIHVGQVLSLQTSKALLHV
;
A
#
# COMPACT_ATOMS: atom_id res chain seq x y z
N MET A 1 -64.65 -27.44 -48.31
CA MET A 1 -64.45 -27.40 -46.84
C MET A 1 -62.97 -27.33 -46.41
N ALA A 2 -61.99 -27.72 -47.25
CA ALA A 2 -60.56 -27.76 -46.89
C ALA A 2 -59.86 -26.40 -46.63
N ARG A 3 -60.35 -25.28 -47.18
CA ARG A 3 -59.74 -23.96 -46.93
C ARG A 3 -59.97 -23.40 -45.52
N LYS A 4 -61.05 -23.81 -44.83
CA LYS A 4 -61.36 -23.33 -43.48
C LYS A 4 -60.51 -24.01 -42.39
N SER A 5 -60.11 -25.27 -42.61
CA SER A 5 -59.24 -26.01 -41.68
C SER A 5 -57.77 -25.57 -41.75
N LEU A 6 -57.29 -25.15 -42.93
CA LEU A 6 -55.95 -24.58 -43.10
C LEU A 6 -55.76 -23.26 -42.33
N TRP A 7 -56.79 -22.41 -42.28
CA TRP A 7 -56.76 -21.15 -41.52
C TRP A 7 -56.77 -21.37 -40.01
N ALA A 8 -57.53 -22.37 -39.52
CA ALA A 8 -57.54 -22.73 -38.10
C ALA A 8 -56.19 -23.25 -37.61
N GLY A 9 -55.50 -24.07 -38.42
CA GLY A 9 -54.16 -24.57 -38.12
C GLY A 9 -53.11 -23.46 -38.07
N ALA A 10 -53.17 -22.49 -39.00
CA ALA A 10 -52.25 -21.35 -39.01
C ALA A 10 -52.42 -20.43 -37.80
N ILE A 11 -53.67 -20.18 -37.36
CA ILE A 11 -53.97 -19.36 -36.18
C ILE A 11 -53.43 -20.01 -34.90
N LEU A 12 -53.61 -21.32 -34.73
CA LEU A 12 -53.05 -22.05 -33.58
C LEU A 12 -51.52 -21.99 -33.54
N LEU A 13 -50.86 -22.06 -34.68
CA LEU A 13 -49.40 -21.97 -34.78
C LEU A 13 -48.91 -20.56 -34.40
N VAL A 14 -49.60 -19.50 -34.84
CA VAL A 14 -49.30 -18.12 -34.44
C VAL A 14 -49.52 -17.91 -32.94
N ILE A 15 -50.62 -18.41 -32.37
CA ILE A 15 -50.89 -18.34 -30.93
C ILE A 15 -49.82 -19.11 -30.14
N ALA A 16 -49.40 -20.29 -30.60
CA ALA A 16 -48.34 -21.06 -29.95
C ALA A 16 -46.98 -20.37 -30.03
N LEU A 17 -46.66 -19.74 -31.16
CA LEU A 17 -45.45 -18.92 -31.32
C LEU A 17 -45.50 -17.67 -30.44
N PHE A 18 -46.65 -17.00 -30.33
CA PHE A 18 -46.86 -15.85 -29.46
C PHE A 18 -46.82 -16.25 -27.97
N ALA A 19 -47.43 -17.37 -27.61
CA ALA A 19 -47.41 -17.89 -26.25
C ALA A 19 -46.01 -18.34 -25.86
N GLY A 20 -45.25 -18.97 -26.78
CA GLY A 20 -43.85 -19.35 -26.57
C GLY A 20 -42.91 -18.15 -26.46
N SER A 21 -43.08 -17.14 -27.33
CA SER A 21 -42.28 -15.90 -27.26
C SER A 21 -42.62 -15.06 -26.03
N ALA A 22 -43.91 -14.95 -25.70
CA ALA A 22 -44.37 -14.31 -24.46
C ALA A 22 -43.84 -15.07 -23.24
N TRP A 23 -43.89 -16.40 -23.22
CA TRP A 23 -43.32 -17.20 -22.13
C TRP A 23 -41.82 -16.95 -21.96
N TRP A 24 -41.05 -16.86 -23.06
CA TRP A 24 -39.64 -16.51 -23.00
C TRP A 24 -39.44 -15.10 -22.41
N LEU A 25 -40.19 -14.10 -22.88
CA LEU A 25 -40.08 -12.70 -22.44
C LEU A 25 -40.58 -12.45 -21.02
N LEU A 26 -41.54 -13.26 -20.56
CA LEU A 26 -42.21 -13.15 -19.26
C LEU A 26 -41.61 -14.11 -18.21
N THR A 27 -40.43 -14.68 -18.44
CA THR A 27 -39.74 -15.50 -17.44
C THR A 27 -38.67 -14.70 -16.71
N PRO A 28 -38.77 -14.58 -15.38
CA PRO A 28 -37.75 -13.87 -14.61
C PRO A 28 -36.45 -14.67 -14.64
N ARG A 29 -35.35 -13.95 -14.86
CA ARG A 29 -34.02 -14.52 -15.07
C ARG A 29 -33.25 -14.53 -13.77
N TRP A 30 -32.38 -15.53 -13.63
CA TRP A 30 -31.40 -15.57 -12.56
C TRP A 30 -30.20 -14.72 -12.95
N VAL A 31 -29.83 -13.80 -12.08
CA VAL A 31 -28.64 -12.94 -12.19
C VAL A 31 -27.92 -12.90 -10.85
N TYR A 32 -26.72 -12.35 -10.83
CA TYR A 32 -25.96 -12.15 -9.60
C TYR A 32 -25.86 -10.66 -9.32
N GLN A 33 -26.37 -10.25 -8.17
CA GLN A 33 -26.18 -8.91 -7.66
C GLN A 33 -24.85 -8.87 -6.92
N VAL A 34 -23.98 -7.95 -7.34
CA VAL A 34 -22.68 -7.74 -6.71
C VAL A 34 -22.81 -6.61 -5.71
N SER A 35 -22.32 -6.85 -4.50
CA SER A 35 -22.35 -5.88 -3.40
C SER A 35 -20.97 -5.78 -2.76
N VAL A 36 -20.57 -4.57 -2.39
CA VAL A 36 -19.35 -4.28 -1.64
C VAL A 36 -19.76 -3.81 -0.25
N GLU A 37 -19.28 -4.47 0.81
CA GLU A 37 -19.69 -4.17 2.19
C GLU A 37 -21.23 -4.17 2.35
N GLY A 38 -21.89 -5.12 1.68
CA GLY A 38 -23.35 -5.23 1.64
C GLY A 38 -24.09 -4.18 0.79
N SER A 39 -23.41 -3.17 0.24
CA SER A 39 -24.01 -2.14 -0.62
C SER A 39 -24.02 -2.57 -2.09
N PRO A 40 -25.18 -2.59 -2.77
CA PRO A 40 -25.27 -3.09 -4.15
C PRO A 40 -24.62 -2.12 -5.14
N VAL A 41 -23.65 -2.62 -5.91
CA VAL A 41 -22.91 -1.83 -6.93
C VAL A 41 -23.36 -2.12 -8.37
N GLY A 42 -24.00 -3.27 -8.59
CA GLY A 42 -24.55 -3.63 -9.89
C GLY A 42 -24.87 -5.12 -10.04
N MET A 43 -25.09 -5.55 -11.27
CA MET A 43 -25.46 -6.93 -11.58
C MET A 43 -24.64 -7.51 -12.73
N VAL A 44 -24.33 -8.79 -12.61
CA VAL A 44 -23.65 -9.61 -13.61
C VAL A 44 -24.50 -10.82 -13.98
N LYS A 45 -24.25 -11.38 -15.16
CA LYS A 45 -25.02 -12.48 -15.73
C LYS A 45 -24.80 -13.78 -14.97
N ASN A 46 -23.57 -14.06 -14.54
CA ASN A 46 -23.17 -15.29 -13.89
C ASN A 46 -21.95 -15.09 -12.99
N LEU A 47 -21.60 -16.13 -12.22
CA LEU A 47 -20.46 -16.11 -11.30
C LEU A 47 -19.10 -16.02 -12.03
N GLU A 48 -19.02 -16.47 -13.29
CA GLU A 48 -17.79 -16.41 -14.07
C GLU A 48 -17.41 -14.98 -14.42
N GLU A 49 -18.39 -14.19 -14.87
CA GLU A 49 -18.23 -12.76 -15.15
C GLU A 49 -17.85 -11.99 -13.88
N TYR A 50 -18.44 -12.34 -12.73
CA TYR A 50 -18.02 -11.81 -11.44
C TYR A 50 -16.54 -12.08 -11.15
N LYS A 51 -16.11 -13.35 -11.26
CA LYS A 51 -14.72 -13.74 -10.98
C LYS A 51 -13.73 -13.03 -11.89
N GLN A 52 -14.04 -12.95 -13.18
CA GLN A 52 -13.19 -12.25 -14.16
C GLN A 52 -13.01 -10.78 -13.80
N ILE A 53 -14.06 -10.09 -13.35
CA ILE A 53 -13.95 -8.69 -12.91
C ILE A 53 -13.04 -8.56 -11.70
N ILE A 54 -13.19 -9.44 -10.69
CA ILE A 54 -12.36 -9.41 -9.48
C ILE A 54 -10.89 -9.67 -9.82
N GLU A 55 -10.62 -10.72 -10.61
CA GLU A 55 -9.26 -11.06 -11.05
C GLU A 55 -8.63 -9.93 -11.85
N GLU A 56 -9.35 -9.33 -12.80
CA GLU A 56 -8.86 -8.20 -13.61
C GLU A 56 -8.56 -6.95 -12.77
N ILE A 57 -9.32 -6.69 -11.70
CA ILE A 57 -9.07 -5.58 -10.77
C ILE A 57 -7.84 -5.88 -9.93
N GLN A 58 -7.76 -7.09 -9.37
CA GLN A 58 -6.62 -7.50 -8.55
C GLN A 58 -5.32 -7.51 -9.34
N THR A 59 -5.30 -8.09 -10.55
CA THR A 59 -4.11 -8.10 -11.41
C THR A 59 -3.66 -6.69 -11.76
N ARG A 60 -4.58 -5.78 -12.10
CA ARG A 60 -4.23 -4.38 -12.38
C ARG A 60 -3.68 -3.66 -11.16
N ALA A 61 -4.19 -3.96 -9.98
CA ALA A 61 -3.66 -3.44 -8.72
C ALA A 61 -2.24 -3.99 -8.47
N GLU A 62 -2.04 -5.29 -8.54
CA GLU A 62 -0.74 -5.93 -8.30
C GLU A 62 0.32 -5.44 -9.30
N GLU A 63 -0.04 -5.26 -10.57
CA GLU A 63 0.86 -4.68 -11.58
C GLU A 63 1.21 -3.21 -11.29
N ARG A 64 0.28 -2.46 -10.68
CA ARG A 64 0.49 -1.05 -10.33
C ARG A 64 1.48 -0.89 -9.18
N TRP A 65 1.38 -1.73 -8.15
CA TRP A 65 2.17 -1.64 -6.92
C TRP A 65 3.33 -2.65 -6.86
N ASP A 66 3.49 -3.49 -7.89
CA ASP A 66 4.53 -4.53 -8.01
C ASP A 66 4.63 -5.45 -6.78
N CYS A 67 3.49 -5.77 -6.17
CA CYS A 67 3.41 -6.61 -4.99
C CYS A 67 2.09 -7.38 -4.94
N GLU A 68 2.08 -8.47 -4.15
CA GLU A 68 0.87 -9.26 -3.89
C GLU A 68 -0.09 -8.46 -3.01
N LEU A 69 -1.35 -8.36 -3.42
CA LEU A 69 -2.35 -7.53 -2.75
C LEU A 69 -3.59 -8.32 -2.36
N VAL A 70 -4.08 -7.99 -1.18
CA VAL A 70 -5.36 -8.49 -0.69
C VAL A 70 -6.27 -7.28 -0.52
N MET A 71 -7.41 -7.31 -1.21
CA MET A 71 -8.46 -6.32 -1.04
C MET A 71 -9.07 -6.46 0.35
N ASN A 72 -9.29 -5.32 1.00
CA ASN A 72 -9.75 -5.27 2.38
C ASN A 72 -11.29 -5.38 2.48
N GLU A 73 -12.01 -4.95 1.45
CA GLU A 73 -13.48 -4.95 1.40
C GLU A 73 -14.05 -6.34 1.13
N GLU A 74 -15.14 -6.67 1.81
CA GLU A 74 -15.91 -7.87 1.50
C GLU A 74 -16.77 -7.65 0.25
N ILE A 75 -16.49 -8.42 -0.80
CA ILE A 75 -17.29 -8.42 -2.03
C ILE A 75 -18.08 -9.72 -2.14
N THR A 76 -19.39 -9.57 -2.33
CA THR A 76 -20.32 -10.68 -2.39
C THR A 76 -21.11 -10.66 -3.68
N ALA A 77 -21.34 -11.85 -4.25
CA ALA A 77 -22.20 -12.05 -5.40
C ALA A 77 -23.40 -12.93 -5.01
N THR A 78 -24.56 -12.31 -4.78
CA THR A 78 -25.77 -13.04 -4.40
C THR A 78 -26.63 -13.34 -5.61
N ARG A 79 -27.09 -14.59 -5.74
CA ARG A 79 -27.99 -14.98 -6.82
C ARG A 79 -29.41 -14.44 -6.55
N VAL A 80 -29.91 -13.58 -7.44
CA VAL A 80 -31.24 -12.96 -7.33
C VAL A 80 -32.06 -13.28 -8.58
N ARG A 81 -33.37 -13.44 -8.41
CA ARG A 81 -34.31 -13.64 -9.50
C ARG A 81 -34.97 -12.31 -9.83
N MET A 82 -34.82 -11.84 -11.07
CA MET A 82 -35.33 -10.52 -11.47
C MET A 82 -36.07 -10.55 -12.80
N TRP A 83 -37.06 -9.67 -12.88
CA TRP A 83 -37.74 -9.35 -14.12
C TRP A 83 -36.94 -8.29 -14.88
N SER A 84 -36.54 -8.60 -16.12
CA SER A 84 -35.77 -7.68 -16.97
C SER A 84 -34.54 -7.04 -16.28
N PRO A 85 -33.58 -7.84 -15.78
CA PRO A 85 -32.41 -7.32 -15.06
C PRO A 85 -31.57 -6.41 -15.96
N GLN A 86 -31.13 -5.27 -15.40
CA GLN A 86 -30.16 -4.39 -16.04
C GLN A 86 -28.76 -4.86 -15.66
N LEU A 87 -28.08 -5.55 -16.58
CA LEU A 87 -26.71 -5.97 -16.39
C LEU A 87 -25.79 -4.77 -16.60
N SER A 88 -24.91 -4.52 -15.63
CA SER A 88 -24.01 -3.37 -15.66
C SER A 88 -22.59 -3.75 -15.23
N PRO A 89 -21.88 -4.64 -15.96
CA PRO A 89 -20.53 -5.07 -15.59
C PRO A 89 -19.55 -3.90 -15.40
N ALA A 90 -19.67 -2.87 -16.23
CA ALA A 90 -18.86 -1.65 -16.10
C ALA A 90 -19.14 -0.88 -14.79
N SER A 91 -20.41 -0.81 -14.35
CA SER A 91 -20.77 -0.18 -13.07
C SER A 91 -20.29 -1.02 -11.89
N VAL A 92 -20.32 -2.35 -12.01
CA VAL A 92 -19.77 -3.26 -11.00
C VAL A 92 -18.27 -3.01 -10.87
N ARG A 93 -17.52 -3.02 -11.99
CA ARG A 93 -16.08 -2.72 -11.98
C ARG A 93 -15.79 -1.37 -11.34
N ALA A 94 -16.44 -0.30 -11.80
CA ALA A 94 -16.23 1.05 -11.27
C ALA A 94 -16.60 1.15 -9.79
N GLY A 95 -17.68 0.51 -9.35
CA GLY A 95 -18.11 0.51 -7.96
C GLY A 95 -17.13 -0.22 -7.04
N ILE A 96 -16.56 -1.33 -7.51
CA ILE A 96 -15.50 -2.06 -6.80
C ILE A 96 -14.22 -1.23 -6.76
N GLU A 97 -13.74 -0.75 -7.91
CA GLU A 97 -12.51 0.07 -7.99
C GLU A 97 -12.58 1.33 -7.12
N THR A 98 -13.77 1.93 -6.97
CA THR A 98 -13.97 3.11 -6.12
C THR A 98 -13.94 2.78 -4.63
N ALA A 99 -14.40 1.60 -4.24
CA ALA A 99 -14.46 1.16 -2.85
C ALA A 99 -13.20 0.40 -2.41
N ALA A 100 -12.42 -0.12 -3.35
CA ALA A 100 -11.30 -1.00 -3.07
C ALA A 100 -10.18 -0.27 -2.31
N THR A 101 -9.85 -0.80 -1.14
CA THR A 101 -8.63 -0.52 -0.41
C THR A 101 -7.81 -1.80 -0.31
N TYR A 102 -6.50 -1.67 -0.47
CA TYR A 102 -5.61 -2.82 -0.54
C TYR A 102 -4.70 -2.88 0.67
N LYS A 103 -4.41 -4.11 1.10
CA LYS A 103 -3.39 -4.43 2.08
C LYS A 103 -2.44 -5.45 1.49
N THR A 104 -1.19 -5.36 1.90
CA THR A 104 -0.16 -6.34 1.60
C THR A 104 0.60 -6.69 2.87
N LYS A 105 1.35 -7.79 2.80
CA LYS A 105 2.25 -8.19 3.86
C LYS A 105 3.55 -7.39 3.70
N GLY A 106 3.83 -6.52 4.66
CA GLY A 106 5.09 -5.79 4.77
C GLY A 106 5.99 -6.38 5.85
N TRP A 107 7.27 -6.06 5.77
CA TRP A 107 8.30 -6.42 6.75
C TRP A 107 8.89 -5.14 7.32
N ALA A 108 8.54 -4.87 8.57
CA ALA A 108 8.98 -3.69 9.30
C ALA A 108 10.38 -3.93 9.86
N ILE A 109 11.31 -3.02 9.57
CA ILE A 109 12.62 -2.93 10.20
C ILE A 109 12.47 -2.03 11.41
N VAL A 110 12.58 -2.63 12.60
CA VAL A 110 12.43 -1.95 13.88
C VAL A 110 13.80 -1.82 14.52
N ILE A 111 14.15 -0.61 14.94
CA ILE A 111 15.44 -0.30 15.57
C ILE A 111 15.15 0.35 16.92
N ASN A 112 15.62 -0.25 18.02
CA ASN A 112 15.36 0.21 19.39
C ASN A 112 13.87 0.34 19.76
N GLY A 113 13.00 -0.40 19.08
CA GLY A 113 11.54 -0.37 19.29
C GLY A 113 10.77 0.56 18.36
N ASP A 114 11.46 1.39 17.55
CA ASP A 114 10.82 2.30 16.60
C ASP A 114 10.86 1.71 15.18
N THR A 115 9.71 1.71 14.47
CA THR A 115 9.65 1.28 13.07
C THR A 115 10.27 2.34 12.17
N VAL A 116 11.37 1.99 11.52
CA VAL A 116 12.13 2.91 10.68
C VAL A 116 11.74 2.80 9.21
N ALA A 117 11.49 1.57 8.76
CA ALA A 117 11.14 1.29 7.37
C ALA A 117 10.26 0.04 7.26
N ILE A 118 9.47 -0.03 6.20
CA ILE A 118 8.68 -1.22 5.87
C ILE A 118 8.96 -1.58 4.42
N VAL A 119 9.30 -2.84 4.15
CA VAL A 119 9.61 -3.34 2.79
C VAL A 119 8.68 -4.47 2.39
N ASP A 120 8.65 -4.76 1.09
CA ASP A 120 7.81 -5.78 0.46
C ASP A 120 8.14 -7.21 0.93
N ARG A 121 9.43 -7.55 1.03
CA ARG A 121 9.92 -8.91 1.27
C ARG A 121 10.87 -8.97 2.46
N GLU A 122 10.78 -10.07 3.21
CA GLU A 122 11.70 -10.36 4.32
C GLU A 122 13.15 -10.37 3.86
N GLN A 123 13.41 -10.93 2.68
CA GLN A 123 14.75 -11.00 2.12
C GLN A 123 15.29 -9.61 1.79
N THR A 124 14.45 -8.70 1.27
CA THR A 124 14.83 -7.30 1.05
C THR A 124 15.28 -6.65 2.35
N ALA A 125 14.53 -6.86 3.45
CA ALA A 125 14.90 -6.33 4.78
C ALA A 125 16.25 -6.89 5.27
N LYS A 126 16.49 -8.19 5.10
CA LYS A 126 17.76 -8.84 5.45
C LYS A 126 18.93 -8.31 4.62
N ASP A 127 18.75 -8.21 3.31
CA ASP A 127 19.75 -7.69 2.38
C ASP A 127 20.12 -6.24 2.70
N ILE A 128 19.14 -5.42 3.11
CA ILE A 128 19.36 -4.04 3.54
C ILE A 128 20.27 -4.02 4.77
N LEU A 129 19.96 -4.81 5.80
CA LEU A 129 20.76 -4.86 7.02
C LEU A 129 22.18 -5.38 6.75
N GLU A 130 22.35 -6.35 5.85
CA GLU A 130 23.68 -6.80 5.42
C GLU A 130 24.44 -5.73 4.65
N ALA A 131 23.78 -5.00 3.74
CA ALA A 131 24.39 -3.91 2.99
C ALA A 131 24.85 -2.76 3.90
N VAL A 132 24.03 -2.39 4.89
CA VAL A 132 24.41 -1.41 5.91
C VAL A 132 25.64 -1.90 6.66
N LYS A 133 25.65 -3.14 7.18
CA LYS A 133 26.82 -3.71 7.86
C LYS A 133 28.08 -3.66 7.00
N ALA A 134 28.00 -4.04 5.73
CA ALA A 134 29.13 -4.01 4.81
C ALA A 134 29.72 -2.59 4.60
N GLN A 135 28.87 -1.57 4.62
CA GLN A 135 29.29 -0.17 4.46
C GLN A 135 30.09 0.36 5.65
N TYR A 136 29.78 -0.08 6.87
CA TYR A 136 30.58 0.27 8.06
C TYR A 136 31.82 -0.62 8.24
N LEU A 137 31.80 -1.85 7.70
CA LEU A 137 32.94 -2.77 7.72
C LEU A 137 34.08 -2.37 6.75
N SER A 138 33.89 -1.36 5.90
CA SER A 138 34.86 -0.93 4.89
C SER A 138 35.72 0.27 5.32
N GLN A 139 36.24 0.22 6.55
CA GLN A 139 37.51 0.85 6.94
C GLN A 139 38.24 -0.03 7.95
N ASP A 140 38.86 -1.12 7.52
CA ASP A 140 40.30 -1.28 7.72
C ASP A 140 40.85 -2.59 7.13
N LYS A 141 42.05 -2.48 6.58
CA LYS A 141 42.87 -3.63 6.21
C LYS A 141 43.20 -4.41 7.48
N ASN A 142 42.95 -5.72 7.44
CA ASN A 142 43.53 -6.73 8.33
C ASN A 142 42.89 -6.83 9.74
N CYS A 143 41.69 -7.39 9.83
CA CYS A 143 41.17 -7.94 11.10
C CYS A 143 40.45 -9.27 10.88
N SER A 144 40.81 -10.26 11.71
CA SER A 144 40.13 -11.54 11.82
C SER A 144 38.77 -11.30 12.49
N LEU A 145 37.70 -11.63 11.78
CA LEU A 145 36.31 -11.48 12.20
C LEU A 145 36.04 -12.17 13.55
N VAL A 146 35.77 -11.36 14.57
CA VAL A 146 34.97 -11.74 15.74
C VAL A 146 33.72 -10.87 15.65
N SER A 147 32.56 -11.53 15.70
CA SER A 147 31.20 -11.00 15.54
C SER A 147 31.03 -9.50 15.80
N VAL A 148 30.56 -8.78 14.79
CA VAL A 148 30.12 -7.40 14.95
C VAL A 148 28.64 -7.44 15.35
N ASP A 149 28.42 -7.28 16.65
CA ASP A 149 27.10 -7.09 17.22
C ASP A 149 26.71 -5.62 17.04
N LEU A 150 25.61 -5.37 16.32
CA LEU A 150 25.02 -4.04 16.23
C LEU A 150 24.73 -3.55 17.66
N GLN A 151 25.09 -2.32 17.98
CA GLN A 151 24.77 -1.75 19.30
C GLN A 151 23.27 -1.55 19.46
N GLU A 152 22.54 -1.32 18.36
CA GLU A 152 21.08 -1.24 18.37
C GLU A 152 20.40 -2.61 18.28
N ALA A 153 19.29 -2.77 19.02
CA ALA A 153 18.42 -3.92 18.87
C ALA A 153 17.61 -3.78 17.58
N VAL A 154 17.96 -4.57 16.56
CA VAL A 154 17.26 -4.62 15.27
C VAL A 154 16.39 -5.87 15.19
N SER A 155 15.08 -5.69 14.98
CA SER A 155 14.13 -6.77 14.69
C SER A 155 13.44 -6.55 13.35
N ILE A 156 13.07 -7.66 12.70
CA ILE A 156 12.23 -7.64 11.50
C ILE A 156 10.89 -8.27 11.88
N GLU A 157 9.81 -7.52 11.70
CA GLU A 157 8.47 -7.94 12.09
C GLU A 157 7.52 -7.93 10.88
N SER A 158 6.77 -9.01 10.68
CA SER A 158 5.77 -9.07 9.60
C SER A 158 4.49 -8.36 10.01
N THR A 159 4.01 -7.43 9.20
CA THR A 159 2.81 -6.62 9.47
C THR A 159 1.96 -6.45 8.22
N ALA A 160 0.65 -6.30 8.37
CA ALA A 160 -0.27 -6.03 7.26
C ALA A 160 -0.41 -4.51 7.10
N VAL A 161 -0.01 -3.99 5.95
CA VAL A 161 0.08 -2.54 5.69
C VAL A 161 -0.51 -2.18 4.32
N THR A 162 -0.76 -0.89 4.11
CA THR A 162 -1.12 -0.36 2.79
C THR A 162 0.14 -0.26 1.91
N PRO A 163 0.04 -0.52 0.59
CA PRO A 163 1.20 -0.51 -0.32
C PRO A 163 1.94 0.83 -0.34
N ASP A 164 1.24 1.94 -0.12
CA ASP A 164 1.81 3.30 -0.17
C ASP A 164 2.86 3.58 0.93
N VAL A 165 2.92 2.73 1.96
CA VAL A 165 3.89 2.85 3.06
C VAL A 165 5.14 2.01 2.80
N LEU A 166 5.13 1.13 1.79
CA LEU A 166 6.29 0.35 1.42
C LEU A 166 7.38 1.27 0.86
N MET A 167 8.59 1.10 1.39
CA MET A 167 9.77 1.83 0.95
C MET A 167 10.61 0.95 0.02
N ASP A 168 11.14 1.57 -1.02
CA ASP A 168 12.12 0.92 -1.90
C ASP A 168 13.43 0.66 -1.16
N LYS A 169 14.15 -0.38 -1.59
CA LYS A 169 15.42 -0.81 -1.00
C LYS A 169 16.41 0.35 -0.83
N GLU A 170 16.57 1.17 -1.87
CA GLU A 170 17.50 2.29 -1.90
C GLU A 170 17.07 3.42 -0.94
N ALA A 171 15.77 3.70 -0.84
CA ALA A 171 15.24 4.71 0.07
C ALA A 171 15.43 4.29 1.54
N VAL A 172 15.24 3.00 1.84
CA VAL A 172 15.52 2.45 3.17
C VAL A 172 17.00 2.52 3.49
N LEU A 173 17.87 2.11 2.55
CA LEU A 173 19.32 2.21 2.74
C LEU A 173 19.76 3.65 3.02
N ALA A 174 19.25 4.62 2.28
CA ALA A 174 19.51 6.03 2.53
C ALA A 174 19.02 6.46 3.93
N THR A 175 17.83 6.04 4.33
CA THR A 175 17.26 6.35 5.66
C THR A 175 18.09 5.74 6.80
N LEU A 176 18.62 4.53 6.61
CA LEU A 176 19.42 3.85 7.63
C LEU A 176 20.84 4.42 7.75
N VAL A 177 21.47 4.75 6.62
CA VAL A 177 22.86 5.23 6.57
C VAL A 177 22.95 6.73 6.88
N CYS A 178 22.07 7.54 6.30
CA CYS A 178 22.04 8.99 6.52
C CYS A 178 21.22 9.38 7.75
N GLY A 179 20.43 8.46 8.30
CA GLY A 179 19.57 8.71 9.46
C GLY A 179 18.27 9.43 9.11
N GLN A 180 17.31 9.42 10.03
CA GLN A 180 16.20 10.36 10.02
C GLN A 180 16.71 11.73 10.50
N GLU A 181 16.36 12.81 9.79
CA GLU A 181 16.58 14.17 10.30
C GLU A 181 15.66 14.39 11.50
N GLU A 182 16.19 14.25 12.71
CA GLU A 182 15.49 14.66 13.92
C GLU A 182 15.73 16.17 14.10
N ILE A 183 14.69 16.98 13.90
CA ILE A 183 14.75 18.42 14.18
C ILE A 183 14.63 18.61 15.68
N LYS A 184 15.77 18.71 16.37
CA LYS A 184 15.80 18.97 17.81
C LYS A 184 16.04 20.44 18.08
N SER A 185 15.14 21.10 18.79
CA SER A 185 15.34 22.51 19.17
C SER A 185 16.15 22.62 20.45
N TYR A 186 17.10 23.56 20.50
CA TYR A 186 17.92 23.87 21.67
C TYR A 186 17.90 25.36 21.97
N VAL A 187 17.65 25.72 23.23
CA VAL A 187 17.68 27.12 23.68
C VAL A 187 19.06 27.41 24.27
N VAL A 188 19.79 28.35 23.65
CA VAL A 188 21.14 28.75 24.05
C VAL A 188 21.15 29.29 25.47
N LYS A 189 22.03 28.76 26.31
CA LYS A 189 22.20 29.18 27.71
C LYS A 189 23.43 30.07 27.87
N ARG A 190 23.49 30.77 29.00
CA ARG A 190 24.62 31.64 29.31
C ARG A 190 25.91 30.81 29.43
N GLY A 191 26.89 31.14 28.59
CA GLY A 191 28.19 30.44 28.53
C GLY A 191 28.29 29.39 27.44
N ASP A 192 27.21 29.13 26.71
CA ASP A 192 27.26 28.24 25.55
C ASP A 192 28.04 28.89 24.41
N THR A 193 28.76 28.05 23.67
CA THR A 193 29.39 28.41 22.40
C THR A 193 28.88 27.48 21.32
N LEU A 194 28.90 27.94 20.07
CA LEU A 194 28.43 27.15 18.94
C LEU A 194 29.17 25.80 18.84
N SER A 195 30.50 25.81 19.05
CA SER A 195 31.34 24.61 19.08
C SER A 195 31.14 23.73 20.32
N GLY A 196 30.67 24.30 21.43
CA GLY A 196 30.32 23.58 22.64
C GLY A 196 29.00 22.83 22.49
N ILE A 197 27.98 23.51 21.94
CA ILE A 197 26.67 22.92 21.62
C ILE A 197 26.84 21.81 20.57
N SER A 198 27.57 22.09 19.49
CA SER A 198 27.92 21.12 18.45
C SER A 198 28.48 19.82 19.04
N ARG A 199 29.50 19.92 19.92
CA ARG A 199 30.09 18.74 20.57
C ARG A 199 29.17 18.04 21.54
N SER A 200 28.39 18.79 22.32
CA SER A 200 27.45 18.22 23.29
C SER A 200 26.28 17.47 22.63
N HIS A 201 25.95 17.83 21.40
CA HIS A 201 24.82 17.27 20.65
C HIS A 201 25.25 16.42 19.44
N SER A 202 26.55 16.19 19.26
CA SER A 202 27.11 15.45 18.12
C SER A 202 26.65 15.98 16.75
N VAL A 203 26.54 17.31 16.60
CA VAL A 203 26.17 17.98 15.33
C VAL A 203 27.38 18.76 14.82
N LEU A 204 27.66 18.75 13.52
CA LEU A 204 28.75 19.55 12.94
C LEU A 204 28.42 21.05 13.04
N VAL A 205 29.43 21.87 13.37
CA VAL A 205 29.27 23.34 13.51
C VAL A 205 28.73 23.96 12.22
N ASP A 206 29.21 23.50 11.06
CA ASP A 206 28.77 23.99 9.76
C ASP A 206 27.30 23.65 9.49
N THR A 207 26.86 22.42 9.77
CA THR A 207 25.44 22.02 9.69
C THR A 207 24.56 22.85 10.62
N LEU A 208 25.06 23.14 11.84
CA LEU A 208 24.37 23.97 12.82
C LEU A 208 24.21 25.42 12.35
N ARG A 209 25.21 25.97 11.64
CA ARG A 209 25.14 27.30 11.02
C ARG A 209 24.15 27.32 9.88
N ASP A 210 24.26 26.37 8.96
CA ASP A 210 23.44 26.31 7.76
C ASP A 210 21.96 26.13 8.12
N ALA A 211 21.66 25.26 9.08
CA ALA A 211 20.31 25.01 9.59
C ALA A 211 19.65 26.22 10.26
N ASN A 212 20.45 27.18 10.75
CA ASN A 212 19.97 28.32 11.55
C ASN A 212 20.31 29.68 10.94
N ALA A 213 20.83 29.70 9.71
CA ALA A 213 21.31 30.90 9.02
C ALA A 213 22.24 31.77 9.89
N ILE A 214 23.18 31.14 10.60
CA ILE A 214 24.14 31.84 11.46
C ILE A 214 25.40 32.15 10.66
N GLU A 215 25.77 33.43 10.64
CA GLU A 215 27.05 33.89 10.09
C GLU A 215 28.12 33.91 11.20
N GLY A 216 29.14 33.06 11.06
CA GLY A 216 30.21 32.92 12.05
C GLY A 216 29.80 32.14 13.30
N ASP A 217 30.37 32.49 14.45
CA ASP A 217 30.20 31.75 15.72
C ASP A 217 29.33 32.49 16.76
N ALA A 218 28.73 33.62 16.38
CA ALA A 218 27.97 34.47 17.30
C ALA A 218 26.57 33.91 17.57
N ILE A 219 26.30 33.57 18.83
CA ILE A 219 25.00 33.11 19.32
C ILE A 219 24.57 33.90 20.56
N HIS A 220 23.27 34.07 20.74
CA HIS A 220 22.71 34.85 21.84
C HIS A 220 22.01 33.96 22.87
N VAL A 221 22.15 34.30 24.14
CA VAL A 221 21.42 33.60 25.21
C VAL A 221 19.91 33.74 24.99
N GLY A 222 19.19 32.62 25.03
CA GLY A 222 17.76 32.54 24.73
C GLY A 222 17.43 32.30 23.25
N GLN A 223 18.41 32.29 22.36
CA GLN A 223 18.22 31.93 20.95
C GLN A 223 17.82 30.46 20.82
N VAL A 224 16.83 30.16 19.99
CA VAL A 224 16.44 28.79 19.64
C VAL A 224 17.24 28.36 18.42
N LEU A 225 17.97 27.26 18.55
CA LEU A 225 18.73 26.63 17.49
C LEU A 225 18.04 25.33 17.07
N SER A 226 17.84 25.15 15.77
CA SER A 226 17.50 23.90 15.11
C SER A 226 18.76 23.05 15.01
N LEU A 227 18.85 22.04 15.87
CA LEU A 227 19.85 20.99 15.77
C LEU A 227 19.28 19.96 14.79
N GLN A 228 19.39 20.23 13.48
CA GLN A 228 19.19 19.18 12.47
C GLN A 228 20.28 18.14 12.69
N THR A 229 19.93 17.04 13.36
CA THR A 229 20.86 15.93 13.54
C THR A 229 20.51 14.84 12.54
N SER A 230 21.43 14.55 11.64
CA SER A 230 21.44 13.31 10.86
C SER A 230 21.97 12.22 11.80
N LYS A 231 21.12 11.76 12.73
CA LYS A 231 21.52 10.66 13.60
C LYS A 231 21.40 9.38 12.78
N ALA A 232 22.54 8.83 12.35
CA ALA A 232 22.57 7.50 11.75
C ALA A 232 21.80 6.54 12.67
N LEU A 233 20.82 5.82 12.11
CA LEU A 233 19.92 4.98 12.91
C LEU A 233 20.60 3.68 13.31
N LEU A 234 21.67 3.32 12.62
CA LEU A 234 22.48 2.15 12.89
C LEU A 234 23.94 2.56 13.10
N HIS A 235 24.48 2.19 14.26
CA HIS A 235 25.89 2.26 14.60
C HIS A 235 26.41 0.84 14.75
N VAL A 236 27.26 0.47 13.80
CA VAL A 236 27.96 -0.82 13.76
C VAL A 236 29.17 -0.79 14.69
#